data_AF-A0A8D3X2M8-F1
#
_entry.id   AF-A0A8D3X2M8-F1
#
_cell.length_a   1.000
_cell.length_b   1.000
_cell.length_c   1.000
_cell.angle_alpha   90.00
_cell.angle_beta   90.00
_cell.angle_gamma   90.00
#
_symmetry.space_group_name_H-M   'P 1'
#
loop_
_entity.id
_entity.type
_entity.pdbx_description
1 polymer ?
#
loop_
_entity_poly.entity_id
_entity_poly.type
_entity_poly.pdbx_seq_one_letter_code
_entity_poly.pdbx_strand_id
1 'polypeptide(L)'
;MLKNEEFALTKELTKEQQEAARNFIQVLFQEDLSEFWNILCDIDKSRIYGLYEANHYYDSDIELHGFVQEIRDNVRAVYAPLQGQGGISTKVRYTSEGKMYVYILGSGENPKVYPVGLMPETYIEQERFSQRLQISIYNEEFRNVAL
;
A
#
# COMPACT_ATOMS: atom_id res chain seq x y z
N MET A 1 -2.27 2.27 13.75
CA MET A 1 -2.16 3.69 13.36
C MET A 1 -0.84 4.29 13.85
N LEU A 2 0.00 4.79 12.91
CA LEU A 2 1.32 5.38 13.21
C LEU A 2 1.19 6.59 14.14
N LYS A 3 2.12 6.73 15.09
CA LYS A 3 2.18 7.83 16.05
C LYS A 3 2.81 9.06 15.40
N ASN A 4 2.43 10.25 15.86
CA ASN A 4 2.94 11.50 15.31
C ASN A 4 4.47 11.65 15.42
N GLU A 5 5.08 11.02 16.43
CA GLU A 5 6.52 10.97 16.67
C GLU A 5 7.31 10.19 15.61
N GLU A 6 6.65 9.37 14.79
CA GLU A 6 7.29 8.59 13.73
C GLU A 6 7.49 9.40 12.43
N PHE A 7 6.96 10.63 12.38
CA PHE A 7 7.04 11.49 11.20
C PHE A 7 8.05 12.61 11.38
N ALA A 8 9.00 12.68 10.46
CA ALA A 8 10.06 13.67 10.46
C ALA A 8 9.70 14.95 9.67
N LEU A 9 8.76 14.85 8.73
CA LEU A 9 8.47 15.94 7.78
C LEU A 9 7.03 15.88 7.25
N THR A 10 6.43 17.05 7.04
CA THR A 10 5.13 17.21 6.35
C THR A 10 5.30 18.21 5.20
N LYS A 11 4.81 17.89 4.01
CA LYS A 11 4.84 18.77 2.83
C LYS A 11 3.49 18.78 2.11
N GLU A 12 3.33 19.72 1.17
CA GLU A 12 2.24 19.66 0.20
C GLU A 12 2.30 18.36 -0.59
N LEU A 13 1.14 17.76 -0.83
CA LEU A 13 0.99 16.57 -1.65
C LEU A 13 1.27 16.93 -3.12
N THR A 14 2.12 16.14 -3.78
CA THR A 14 2.36 16.29 -5.21
C THR A 14 1.25 15.60 -6.02
N LYS A 15 1.10 15.98 -7.30
CA LYS A 15 0.14 15.31 -8.21
C LYS A 15 0.43 13.82 -8.34
N GLU A 16 1.69 13.45 -8.49
CA GLU A 16 2.12 12.05 -8.60
C GLU A 16 1.74 11.23 -7.36
N GLN A 17 1.94 11.79 -6.15
CA GLN A 17 1.53 11.12 -4.90
C GLN A 17 0.01 10.99 -4.79
N GLN A 18 -0.72 12.01 -5.24
CA GLN A 18 -2.18 11.97 -5.28
C GLN A 18 -2.68 10.90 -6.26
N GLU A 19 -2.10 10.83 -7.45
CA GLU A 19 -2.43 9.84 -8.48
C GLU A 19 -2.10 8.43 -8.01
N ALA A 20 -0.93 8.20 -7.41
CA ALA A 20 -0.56 6.90 -6.84
C ALA A 20 -1.57 6.44 -5.77
N ALA A 21 -1.95 7.33 -4.84
CA ALA A 21 -2.93 7.01 -3.80
C ALA A 21 -4.33 6.72 -4.37
N ARG A 22 -4.76 7.44 -5.41
CA ARG A 22 -6.04 7.15 -6.10
C ARG A 22 -6.00 5.82 -6.84
N ASN A 23 -4.91 5.59 -7.57
CA ASN A 23 -4.70 4.37 -8.34
C ASN A 23 -4.72 3.14 -7.43
N PHE A 24 -4.10 3.23 -6.25
CA PHE A 24 -4.16 2.17 -5.25
C PHE A 24 -5.59 1.78 -4.90
N ILE A 25 -6.43 2.76 -4.55
CA ILE A 25 -7.83 2.47 -4.20
C ILE A 25 -8.57 1.86 -5.38
N GLN A 26 -8.39 2.39 -6.59
CA GLN A 26 -9.01 1.84 -7.79
C GLN A 26 -8.62 0.38 -8.02
N VAL A 27 -7.33 0.09 -8.06
CA VAL A 27 -6.76 -1.24 -8.29
C VAL A 27 -7.16 -2.23 -7.20
N LEU A 28 -7.23 -1.78 -5.94
CA LEU A 28 -7.61 -2.63 -4.82
C LEU A 28 -9.03 -3.22 -4.97
N PHE A 29 -9.95 -2.48 -5.59
CA PHE A 29 -11.34 -2.91 -5.84
C PHE A 29 -11.58 -3.45 -7.25
N GLN A 30 -10.56 -3.52 -8.11
CA GLN A 30 -10.63 -4.22 -9.39
C GLN A 30 -10.39 -5.73 -9.20
N GLU A 31 -10.87 -6.53 -10.16
CA GLU A 31 -10.67 -7.98 -10.14
C GLU A 31 -9.25 -8.39 -10.60
N ASP A 32 -8.57 -7.55 -11.37
CA ASP A 32 -7.24 -7.84 -11.89
C ASP A 32 -6.18 -7.88 -10.78
N LEU A 33 -5.73 -9.09 -10.46
CA LEU A 33 -4.69 -9.32 -9.46
C LEU A 33 -3.30 -8.88 -9.93
N SER A 34 -3.06 -8.85 -11.24
CA SER A 34 -1.77 -8.43 -11.82
C SER A 34 -1.56 -6.94 -11.61
N GLU A 35 -2.61 -6.12 -11.81
CA GLU A 35 -2.55 -4.69 -11.51
C GLU A 35 -2.26 -4.45 -10.02
N PHE A 36 -2.94 -5.19 -9.13
CA PHE A 36 -2.68 -5.12 -7.69
C PHE A 36 -1.22 -5.46 -7.37
N TRP A 37 -0.71 -6.57 -7.91
CA TRP A 37 0.67 -6.98 -7.71
C TRP A 37 1.66 -5.92 -8.21
N ASN A 38 1.41 -5.36 -9.39
CA ASN A 38 2.35 -4.46 -10.07
C ASN A 38 2.52 -3.10 -9.40
N ILE A 39 1.54 -2.63 -8.64
CA ILE A 39 1.63 -1.35 -7.92
C ILE A 39 2.33 -1.47 -6.56
N LEU A 40 2.56 -2.68 -6.06
CA LEU A 40 3.23 -2.90 -4.77
C LEU A 40 4.73 -2.66 -4.90
N CYS A 41 5.35 -2.14 -3.84
CA CYS A 41 6.80 -2.03 -3.78
C CYS A 41 7.47 -3.41 -3.69
N ASP A 42 8.68 -3.52 -4.21
CA ASP A 42 9.47 -4.75 -4.28
C ASP A 42 9.77 -5.33 -2.90
N ILE A 43 9.86 -4.47 -1.87
CA ILE A 43 10.03 -4.90 -0.49
C ILE A 43 8.79 -5.68 -0.02
N ASP A 44 7.59 -5.18 -0.30
CA ASP A 44 6.34 -5.85 0.10
C ASP A 44 6.09 -7.09 -0.74
N LYS A 45 6.42 -7.07 -2.04
CA LYS A 45 6.42 -8.27 -2.90
C LYS A 45 7.35 -9.35 -2.35
N SER A 46 8.58 -8.99 -1.98
CA SER A 46 9.57 -9.92 -1.42
C SER A 46 9.09 -10.54 -0.10
N ARG A 47 8.42 -9.74 0.74
CA ARG A 47 7.80 -10.24 1.99
C ARG A 47 6.67 -11.22 1.72
N ILE A 48 5.76 -10.90 0.80
CA ILE A 48 4.66 -11.79 0.41
C ILE A 48 5.22 -13.12 -0.09
N TYR A 49 6.24 -13.10 -0.96
CA TYR A 49 6.93 -14.30 -1.39
C TYR A 49 7.54 -15.09 -0.23
N GLY A 50 8.24 -14.42 0.69
CA GLY A 50 8.83 -15.10 1.85
C GLY A 50 7.79 -15.76 2.77
N LEU A 51 6.64 -15.11 2.97
CA LEU A 51 5.52 -15.66 3.74
C LEU A 51 4.84 -16.82 3.01
N TYR A 52 4.68 -16.71 1.69
CA TYR A 52 4.16 -17.79 0.86
C TYR A 52 5.04 -19.04 0.97
N GLU A 53 6.36 -18.89 0.76
CA GLU A 53 7.32 -20.00 0.84
C GLU A 53 7.30 -20.64 2.24
N ALA A 54 7.22 -19.84 3.30
CA ALA A 54 7.11 -20.34 4.66
C ALA A 54 5.82 -21.14 4.88
N ASN A 55 4.66 -20.64 4.44
CA ASN A 55 3.38 -21.37 4.56
C ASN A 55 3.37 -22.65 3.73
N HIS A 56 3.92 -22.62 2.52
CA HIS A 56 4.00 -23.78 1.65
C HIS A 56 4.91 -24.88 2.24
N TYR A 57 5.99 -24.49 2.93
CA TYR A 57 6.86 -25.40 3.66
C TYR A 57 6.15 -26.12 4.82
N TYR A 58 5.11 -25.52 5.41
CA TYR A 58 4.34 -26.08 6.52
C TYR A 58 2.96 -26.66 6.10
N ASP A 59 2.88 -27.24 4.88
CA ASP A 59 1.76 -28.06 4.39
C ASP A 59 0.51 -27.27 3.91
N SER A 60 0.70 -26.09 3.30
CA SER A 60 -0.37 -25.38 2.59
C SER A 60 -0.37 -25.67 1.09
N ASP A 61 -1.49 -26.18 0.58
CA ASP A 61 -1.76 -26.39 -0.86
C ASP A 61 -2.09 -25.08 -1.61
N ILE A 62 -2.02 -23.93 -0.95
CA ILE A 62 -2.34 -22.66 -1.61
C ILE A 62 -1.31 -22.34 -2.68
N GLU A 63 -1.77 -22.04 -3.90
CA GLU A 63 -0.90 -21.50 -4.94
C GLU A 63 -0.60 -20.02 -4.67
N LEU A 64 0.56 -19.53 -5.13
CA LEU A 64 0.95 -18.12 -4.97
C LEU A 64 -0.14 -17.14 -5.41
N HIS A 65 -0.81 -17.42 -6.52
CA HIS A 65 -1.92 -16.59 -7.01
C HIS A 65 -3.04 -16.48 -5.95
N GLY A 66 -3.43 -17.59 -5.33
CA GLY A 66 -4.40 -17.63 -4.25
C GLY A 66 -3.93 -16.88 -3.01
N PHE A 67 -2.64 -17.02 -2.65
CA PHE A 67 -2.05 -16.31 -1.52
C PHE A 67 -2.04 -14.78 -1.73
N VAL A 68 -1.65 -14.32 -2.92
CA VAL A 68 -1.69 -12.89 -3.27
C VAL A 68 -3.14 -12.35 -3.26
N GLN A 69 -4.10 -13.17 -3.71
CA GLN A 69 -5.52 -12.82 -3.64
C GLN A 69 -6.00 -12.65 -2.20
N GLU A 70 -5.64 -13.56 -1.30
CA GLU A 70 -5.99 -13.46 0.13
C GLU A 70 -5.41 -12.17 0.76
N ILE A 71 -4.15 -11.84 0.47
CA ILE A 71 -3.54 -10.58 0.90
C ILE A 71 -4.31 -9.38 0.36
N ARG A 72 -4.65 -9.36 -0.93
CA ARG A 72 -5.45 -8.29 -1.54
C ARG A 72 -6.80 -8.15 -0.83
N ASP A 73 -7.49 -9.25 -0.59
CA ASP A 73 -8.84 -9.24 0.01
C ASP A 73 -8.81 -8.76 1.47
N ASN A 74 -7.77 -9.12 2.22
CA ASN A 74 -7.53 -8.56 3.55
C ASN A 74 -7.24 -7.05 3.52
N VAL A 75 -6.43 -6.58 2.55
CA VAL A 75 -6.22 -5.15 2.35
C VAL A 75 -7.52 -4.45 1.96
N ARG A 76 -8.26 -5.04 1.03
CA ARG A 76 -9.55 -4.55 0.53
C ARG A 76 -10.56 -4.37 1.68
N ALA A 77 -10.60 -5.30 2.63
CA ALA A 77 -11.49 -5.21 3.79
C ALA A 77 -11.20 -3.97 4.66
N VAL A 78 -9.92 -3.63 4.87
CA VAL A 78 -9.53 -2.42 5.62
C VAL A 78 -10.00 -1.14 4.92
N TYR A 79 -9.89 -1.10 3.60
CA TYR A 79 -10.22 0.08 2.79
C TYR A 79 -11.65 0.08 2.23
N ALA A 80 -12.47 -0.94 2.53
CA ALA A 80 -13.84 -1.08 2.03
C ALA A 80 -14.69 0.20 2.14
N PRO A 81 -14.61 0.99 3.24
CA PRO A 81 -15.38 2.24 3.36
C PRO A 81 -14.97 3.35 2.37
N LEU A 82 -13.87 3.20 1.64
CA LEU A 82 -13.46 4.14 0.59
C LEU A 82 -14.05 3.80 -0.79
N GLN A 83 -14.73 2.66 -0.93
CA GLN A 83 -15.39 2.26 -2.17
C GLN A 83 -16.61 3.16 -2.43
N GLY A 84 -16.38 4.31 -3.07
CA GLY A 84 -17.45 5.18 -3.55
C GLY A 84 -17.27 6.68 -3.29
N GLN A 85 -16.42 7.09 -2.34
CA GLN A 85 -15.96 8.49 -2.17
C GLN A 85 -15.04 8.63 -0.94
N GLY A 86 -13.91 9.30 -1.12
CA GLY A 86 -13.02 9.72 -0.04
C GLY A 86 -12.23 10.97 -0.41
N GLY A 87 -12.06 11.88 0.54
CA GLY A 87 -11.28 13.11 0.35
C GLY A 87 -9.80 12.82 0.55
N ILE A 88 -8.95 13.12 -0.43
CA ILE A 88 -7.50 12.96 -0.26
C ILE A 88 -6.94 14.20 0.43
N SER A 89 -6.11 14.00 1.45
CA SER A 89 -5.36 15.04 2.14
C SER A 89 -4.58 15.92 1.16
N THR A 90 -4.47 17.22 1.46
CA THR A 90 -3.58 18.13 0.71
C THR A 90 -2.11 17.99 1.13
N LYS A 91 -1.83 17.21 2.17
CA LYS A 91 -0.49 17.00 2.73
C LYS A 91 -0.06 15.54 2.66
N VAL A 92 1.23 15.35 2.48
CA VAL A 92 1.95 14.07 2.65
C VAL A 92 2.87 14.18 3.86
N ARG A 93 2.96 13.07 4.62
CA ARG A 93 3.87 12.95 5.76
C ARG A 93 4.97 11.95 5.46
N TYR A 94 6.18 12.21 5.94
CA TYR A 94 7.36 11.38 5.72
C TYR A 94 7.88 10.87 7.05
N THR A 95 8.21 9.58 7.11
CA THR A 95 8.99 9.03 8.23
C THR A 95 10.47 9.40 8.09
N SER A 96 11.25 9.21 9.15
CA SER A 96 12.71 9.36 9.11
C SER A 96 13.39 8.43 8.10
N GLU A 97 12.78 7.28 7.82
CA GLU A 97 13.25 6.30 6.83
C GLU A 97 12.82 6.62 5.39
N GLY A 98 12.12 7.74 5.17
CA GLY A 98 11.69 8.18 3.84
C GLY A 98 10.40 7.54 3.32
N LYS A 99 9.67 6.77 4.15
CA LYS A 99 8.32 6.31 3.78
C LYS A 99 7.35 7.47 3.76
N MET A 100 6.54 7.52 2.72
CA MET A 100 5.53 8.56 2.51
C MET A 100 4.16 8.04 2.90
N TYR A 101 3.36 8.89 3.54
CA TYR A 101 1.99 8.58 3.91
C TYR A 101 1.04 9.65 3.39
N VAL A 102 0.13 9.21 2.53
CA VAL A 102 -0.99 10.00 2.02
C VAL A 102 -2.25 9.53 2.73
N TYR A 103 -3.04 10.47 3.23
CA TYR A 103 -4.22 10.14 4.01
C TYR A 103 -5.48 10.35 3.19
N ILE A 104 -6.36 9.35 3.22
CA ILE A 104 -7.68 9.41 2.61
C ILE A 104 -8.70 9.46 3.73
N LEU A 105 -9.56 10.48 3.68
CA LEU A 105 -10.68 10.65 4.60
C LEU A 105 -11.89 9.89 4.04
N GLY A 106 -12.40 8.93 4.80
CA GLY A 106 -13.65 8.26 4.46
C GLY A 106 -14.86 9.20 4.50
N SER A 107 -16.00 8.72 4.02
CA SER A 107 -17.27 9.44 4.10
C SER A 107 -18.05 9.09 5.38
N GLY A 108 -18.98 9.97 5.79
CA GLY A 108 -19.87 9.77 6.95
C GLY A 108 -19.71 10.79 8.07
N GLU A 109 -20.55 10.69 9.12
CA GLU A 109 -20.59 11.64 10.25
C GLU A 109 -19.34 11.60 11.15
N ASN A 110 -18.65 10.45 11.20
CA ASN A 110 -17.37 10.27 11.89
C ASN A 110 -16.35 9.69 10.92
N PRO A 111 -15.82 10.51 10.00
CA PRO A 111 -14.99 10.02 8.91
C PRO A 111 -13.66 9.49 9.45
N LYS A 112 -13.40 8.21 9.21
CA LYS A 112 -12.12 7.58 9.53
C LYS A 112 -11.04 8.02 8.54
N VAL A 113 -9.80 8.01 9.01
CA VAL A 113 -8.63 8.36 8.21
C VAL A 113 -7.87 7.09 7.85
N TYR A 114 -7.58 6.91 6.57
CA TYR A 114 -6.92 5.73 6.01
C TYR A 114 -5.54 6.12 5.45
N PRO A 115 -4.44 5.58 6.00
CA PRO A 115 -3.10 5.91 5.55
C PRO A 115 -2.64 5.02 4.39
N VAL A 116 -2.42 5.60 3.21
CA VAL A 116 -1.78 4.94 2.07
C VAL A 116 -0.27 5.16 2.14
N GLY A 117 0.48 4.06 2.28
CA GLY A 117 1.93 4.07 2.25
C GLY A 117 2.44 4.16 0.82
N LEU A 118 3.36 5.09 0.56
CA LEU A 118 4.07 5.23 -0.70
C LEU A 118 5.58 5.08 -0.47
N MET A 119 6.26 4.39 -1.39
CA MET A 119 7.70 4.26 -1.40
C MET A 119 8.26 4.68 -2.77
N PRO A 120 9.34 5.47 -2.80
CA PRO A 120 10.03 5.74 -4.05
C PRO A 120 10.89 4.53 -4.41
N GLU A 121 10.73 4.03 -5.62
CA GLU A 121 11.61 3.03 -6.19
C GLU A 121 12.49 3.65 -7.25
N THR A 122 13.80 3.47 -7.10
CA THR A 122 14.77 3.88 -8.11
C THR A 122 15.06 2.71 -9.02
N TYR A 123 15.00 2.94 -10.33
CA TYR A 123 15.31 1.95 -11.35
C TYR A 123 16.20 2.58 -12.43
N ILE A 124 16.85 1.73 -13.23
CA ILE A 124 17.71 2.16 -14.33
C ILE A 124 16.97 1.92 -15.64
N GLU A 125 16.81 2.98 -16.42
CA GLU A 125 16.23 2.92 -17.76
C GLU A 125 17.09 3.77 -18.69
N GLN A 126 17.54 3.20 -19.82
CA GLN A 126 18.38 3.89 -20.80
C GLN A 126 19.61 4.58 -20.17
N GLU A 127 20.31 3.86 -19.28
CA GLU A 127 21.50 4.34 -18.54
C GLU A 127 21.23 5.55 -17.62
N ARG A 128 19.96 5.83 -17.29
CA ARG A 128 19.56 6.91 -16.39
C ARG A 128 18.84 6.35 -15.16
N PHE A 129 19.09 6.97 -14.02
CA PHE A 129 18.30 6.72 -12.82
C PHE A 129 16.95 7.40 -12.97
N SER A 130 15.90 6.59 -12.88
CA SER A 130 14.51 7.03 -12.85
C SER A 130 13.90 6.66 -11.50
N GLN A 131 12.85 7.38 -11.11
CA GLN A 131 12.08 7.09 -9.90
C GLN A 131 10.62 6.93 -10.25
N ARG A 132 9.96 6.00 -9.56
CA ARG A 132 8.50 5.85 -9.56
C ARG A 132 8.00 5.68 -8.14
N LEU A 133 6.77 6.09 -7.88
CA LEU A 133 6.09 5.78 -6.63
C LEU A 133 5.45 4.39 -6.71
N GLN A 134 5.61 3.62 -5.65
CA GLN A 134 4.93 2.34 -5.43
C GLN A 134 4.17 2.36 -4.12
N ILE A 135 3.20 1.47 -3.99
CA ILE A 135 2.38 1.30 -2.80
C ILE A 135 3.09 0.38 -1.81
N SER A 136 3.11 0.79 -0.55
CA SER A 136 3.40 -0.11 0.56
C SER A 136 2.12 -0.41 1.33
N ILE A 137 1.79 -1.69 1.43
CA ILE A 137 0.60 -2.20 2.10
C ILE A 137 0.94 -2.79 3.48
N TYR A 138 2.20 -3.08 3.76
CA TYR A 138 2.60 -3.60 5.07
C TYR A 138 2.80 -2.45 6.08
N ASN A 139 1.73 -2.09 6.78
CA ASN A 139 1.77 -1.26 8.00
C ASN A 139 1.55 -2.13 9.25
N GLU A 140 1.64 -1.56 10.46
CA GLU A 140 1.44 -2.31 11.72
C GLU A 140 0.07 -3.02 11.83
N GLU A 141 -0.97 -2.56 11.12
CA GLU A 141 -2.29 -3.20 11.10
C GLU A 141 -2.29 -4.48 10.25
N PHE A 142 -1.38 -4.60 9.29
CA PHE A 142 -1.17 -5.82 8.48
C PHE A 142 -0.14 -6.79 9.06
N ARG A 143 0.64 -6.40 10.07
CA ARG A 143 1.55 -7.33 10.77
C ARG A 143 0.82 -8.53 11.39
N ASN A 144 -0.47 -8.40 11.67
CA ASN A 144 -1.28 -9.44 12.31
C ASN A 144 -2.17 -10.23 11.35
N VAL A 145 -2.10 -9.96 10.04
CA VAL A 145 -2.98 -10.58 9.04
C VAL A 145 -2.43 -11.91 8.52
N ALA A 146 -1.19 -12.26 8.86
CA ALA A 146 -0.59 -13.56 8.53
C ALA A 146 0.31 -14.05 9.67
N LEU A 147 -0.33 -14.53 10.74
CA LEU A 147 0.16 -15.58 11.65
C LEU A 147 -1.04 -16.44 12.07
#